data_AF-A0A8C7X111-F1
#
_entry.id   AF-A0A8C7X111-F1
#
_cell.length_a   1.000
_cell.length_b   1.000
_cell.length_c   1.000
_cell.angle_alpha   90.00
_cell.angle_beta   90.00
_cell.angle_gamma   90.00
#
_symmetry.space_group_name_H-M   'P 1'
#
loop_
_entity.id
_entity.type
_entity.pdbx_description
1 polymer ?
#
loop_
_entity_poly.entity_id
_entity_poly.type
_entity_poly.pdbx_seq_one_letter_code
_entity_poly.pdbx_strand_id
1 'polypeptide(L)'
;MALASLCLLLSTLSISPEQSQFRRYETIFLKCTANSTGWTVKRNTSLHSSQKCQYGWGIPGESSCRIDTAYTSDTGVYWCENDHGKCSNVVNVTVTASPVIMESPPYGVTEGDSVTLRCSYKEEHQGSSTSNFSTNFYQDGELIREEEEGRMVLTSISQSSEGFYSCEHPSKGKVSTKSWLAVKGNMAATPTSSPTSSPTSSSTLIFHPMMICSALLFILYSIPSICCVYKYRKWAKGRTNNLLIHRLRKLMSF
;
A
#
# COMPACT_ATOMS: atom_id res chain seq x y z
N MET A 1 -7.10 -20.60 1.02
CA MET A 1 -5.78 -20.64 0.38
C MET A 1 -5.74 -19.52 -0.65
N ALA A 2 -5.14 -18.38 -0.32
CA ALA A 2 -4.89 -17.34 -1.31
C ALA A 2 -3.62 -17.74 -2.04
N LEU A 3 -3.75 -18.22 -3.28
CA LEU A 3 -2.60 -18.32 -4.17
C LEU A 3 -2.10 -16.89 -4.33
N ALA A 4 -0.88 -16.60 -3.85
CA ALA A 4 -0.17 -15.42 -4.26
C ALA A 4 -0.05 -15.52 -5.79
N SER A 5 -0.92 -14.80 -6.50
CA SER A 5 -0.87 -14.72 -7.96
C SER A 5 0.50 -14.14 -8.29
N LEU A 6 1.38 -14.99 -8.82
CA LEU A 6 2.73 -14.59 -9.22
C LEU A 6 2.57 -13.70 -10.45
N CYS A 7 2.39 -12.41 -10.24
CA CYS A 7 2.09 -11.51 -11.33
C CYS A 7 3.34 -11.27 -12.18
N LEU A 8 3.32 -11.74 -13.43
CA LEU A 8 4.42 -11.53 -14.36
C LEU A 8 4.43 -10.06 -14.81
N LEU A 9 5.52 -9.36 -14.52
CA LEU A 9 5.77 -7.98 -14.94
C LEU A 9 6.02 -7.93 -16.46
N LEU A 10 4.96 -7.69 -17.23
CA LEU A 10 4.99 -7.68 -18.71
C LEU A 10 4.55 -6.33 -19.30
N SER A 11 4.34 -5.35 -18.44
CA SER A 11 4.10 -3.95 -18.78
C SER A 11 4.87 -3.05 -17.82
N THR A 12 5.09 -1.80 -18.24
CA THR A 12 5.60 -0.75 -17.36
C THR A 12 4.53 0.33 -17.23
N LEU A 13 4.12 0.63 -16.00
CA LEU A 13 3.31 1.78 -15.66
C LEU A 13 4.22 2.99 -15.48
N SER A 14 4.02 4.01 -16.30
CA SER A 14 4.61 5.33 -16.13
C SER A 14 3.60 6.35 -15.60
N ILE A 15 4.12 7.31 -14.85
CA ILE A 15 3.37 8.46 -14.32
C ILE A 15 3.97 9.76 -14.85
N SER A 16 3.11 10.74 -15.13
CA SER A 16 3.49 12.07 -15.57
C SER A 16 2.70 13.15 -14.81
N PRO A 17 3.36 14.18 -14.24
CA PRO A 17 4.82 14.32 -14.07
C PRO A 17 5.49 13.13 -13.36
N GLU A 18 6.79 12.91 -13.61
CA GLU A 18 7.55 11.76 -13.08
C GLU A 18 7.92 11.95 -11.60
N GLN A 19 6.90 11.90 -10.74
CA GLN A 19 7.02 12.07 -9.30
C GLN A 19 5.98 11.25 -8.53
N SER A 20 6.25 10.96 -7.25
CA SER A 20 5.33 10.18 -6.39
C SER A 20 4.35 11.03 -5.58
N GLN A 21 4.62 12.32 -5.38
CA GLN A 21 3.77 13.22 -4.60
C GLN A 21 3.16 14.31 -5.47
N PHE A 22 1.90 14.65 -5.21
CA PHE A 22 1.14 15.66 -5.93
C PHE A 22 0.38 16.54 -4.94
N ARG A 23 0.08 17.76 -5.34
CA ARG A 23 -0.85 18.62 -4.59
C ARG A 23 -2.27 18.33 -5.02
N ARG A 24 -3.21 18.73 -4.17
CA ARG A 24 -4.61 18.82 -4.57
C ARG A 24 -4.74 19.66 -5.84
N TYR A 25 -5.68 19.25 -6.68
CA TYR A 25 -6.05 19.90 -7.94
C TYR A 25 -4.99 19.82 -9.05
N GLU A 26 -3.88 19.12 -8.84
CA GLU A 26 -2.95 18.79 -9.93
C GLU A 26 -3.52 17.66 -10.80
N THR A 27 -3.06 17.64 -12.05
CA THR A 27 -3.40 16.59 -13.01
C THR A 27 -2.34 15.48 -12.93
N ILE A 28 -2.81 14.23 -12.88
CA ILE A 28 -1.96 13.05 -12.87
C ILE A 28 -2.28 12.22 -14.11
N PHE A 29 -1.25 11.86 -14.88
CA PHE A 29 -1.40 10.99 -16.04
C PHE A 29 -0.66 9.68 -15.83
N LEU A 30 -1.36 8.57 -15.99
CA LEU A 30 -0.87 7.21 -15.83
C LEU A 30 -0.95 6.48 -17.17
N LYS A 31 0.12 5.81 -17.58
CA LYS A 31 0.18 5.09 -18.87
C LYS A 31 0.86 3.74 -18.73
N CYS A 32 0.22 2.71 -19.26
CA CYS A 32 0.80 1.37 -19.41
C CYS A 32 1.51 1.29 -20.76
N THR A 33 2.78 0.89 -20.74
CA THR A 33 3.56 0.57 -21.95
C THR A 33 3.80 -0.93 -21.99
N ALA A 34 3.46 -1.58 -23.09
CA ALA A 34 3.66 -3.01 -23.30
C ALA A 34 3.59 -3.38 -24.79
N ASN A 35 4.06 -4.58 -25.15
CA ASN A 35 3.97 -5.12 -26.52
C ASN A 35 2.61 -5.75 -26.85
N SER A 36 1.65 -5.67 -25.93
CA SER A 36 0.29 -6.20 -26.11
C SER A 36 -0.75 -5.15 -25.75
N THR A 37 -1.97 -5.34 -26.23
CA THR A 37 -3.13 -4.49 -25.91
C THR A 37 -3.89 -5.05 -24.69
N GLY A 38 -4.94 -4.33 -24.25
CA GLY A 38 -5.83 -4.79 -23.18
C GLY A 38 -5.33 -4.49 -21.76
N TRP A 39 -4.44 -3.52 -21.59
CA TRP A 39 -3.98 -3.10 -20.27
C TRP A 39 -4.94 -2.09 -19.65
N THR A 40 -5.34 -2.33 -18.42
CA THR A 40 -6.20 -1.45 -17.64
C THR A 40 -5.44 -0.92 -16.45
N VAL A 41 -5.39 0.41 -16.29
CA VAL A 41 -4.90 1.02 -15.05
C VAL A 41 -5.89 0.72 -13.93
N LYS A 42 -5.37 0.22 -12.82
CA LYS A 42 -6.10 -0.06 -11.58
C LYS A 42 -5.48 0.68 -10.40
N ARG A 43 -6.27 0.87 -9.35
CA ARG A 43 -5.80 1.45 -8.09
C ARG A 43 -6.37 0.78 -6.84
N ASN A 44 -5.61 0.89 -5.77
CA ASN A 44 -6.05 0.74 -4.38
C ASN A 44 -5.92 2.09 -3.69
N THR A 45 -7.00 2.60 -3.11
CA THR A 45 -6.99 3.75 -2.20
C THR A 45 -7.41 3.29 -0.81
N SER A 46 -7.46 4.20 0.16
CA SER A 46 -7.92 3.87 1.52
C SER A 46 -9.37 3.36 1.58
N LEU A 47 -10.21 3.74 0.62
CA LEU A 47 -11.64 3.41 0.59
C LEU A 47 -12.00 2.29 -0.38
N HIS A 48 -11.14 2.05 -1.38
CA HIS A 48 -11.48 1.17 -2.48
C HIS A 48 -10.30 0.29 -2.89
N SER A 49 -10.59 -0.95 -3.25
CA SER A 49 -9.59 -1.90 -3.72
C SER A 49 -9.85 -2.32 -5.17
N SER A 50 -8.77 -2.42 -5.94
CA SER A 50 -8.71 -2.92 -7.30
C SER A 50 -9.71 -2.24 -8.24
N GLN A 51 -9.91 -0.93 -8.08
CA GLN A 51 -10.78 -0.16 -8.97
C GLN A 51 -10.10 0.02 -10.32
N LYS A 52 -10.80 -0.34 -11.40
CA LYS A 52 -10.40 -0.03 -12.78
C LYS A 52 -10.59 1.46 -13.05
N CYS A 53 -9.71 2.06 -13.85
CA CYS A 53 -9.88 3.43 -14.32
C CYS A 53 -11.22 3.57 -15.04
N GLN A 54 -12.04 4.49 -14.53
CA GLN A 54 -13.37 4.76 -15.04
C GLN A 54 -13.78 6.18 -14.67
N TYR A 55 -14.69 6.75 -15.46
CA TYR A 55 -15.33 8.03 -15.16
C TYR A 55 -15.87 8.05 -13.73
N GLY A 56 -15.64 9.18 -13.04
CA GLY A 56 -15.96 9.37 -11.63
C GLY A 56 -14.73 9.55 -10.76
N TRP A 57 -13.63 8.85 -11.06
CA TRP A 57 -12.34 9.11 -10.41
C TRP A 57 -11.18 9.33 -11.38
N GLY A 58 -11.30 8.87 -12.61
CA GLY A 58 -10.32 9.11 -13.67
C GLY A 58 -11.00 9.13 -15.04
N ILE A 59 -10.27 9.55 -16.05
CA ILE A 59 -10.70 9.54 -17.44
C ILE A 59 -9.91 8.42 -18.14
N PRO A 60 -10.59 7.33 -18.54
CA PRO A 60 -9.93 6.24 -19.24
C PRO A 60 -9.45 6.67 -20.63
N GLY A 61 -8.24 6.26 -20.99
CA GLY A 61 -7.71 6.30 -22.34
C GLY A 61 -7.25 4.92 -22.78
N GLU A 62 -6.65 4.83 -23.97
CA GLU A 62 -6.04 3.58 -24.42
C GLU A 62 -4.86 3.24 -23.50
N SER A 63 -4.99 2.17 -22.70
CA SER A 63 -3.99 1.74 -21.71
C SER A 63 -3.49 2.87 -20.80
N SER A 64 -4.34 3.86 -20.52
CA SER A 64 -3.98 5.06 -19.76
C SER A 64 -5.15 5.54 -18.91
N CYS A 65 -4.82 6.36 -17.90
CA CYS A 65 -5.79 6.95 -17.00
C CYS A 65 -5.35 8.37 -16.64
N ARG A 66 -6.26 9.32 -16.79
CA ARG A 66 -6.01 10.73 -16.44
C ARG A 66 -6.86 11.14 -15.26
N ILE A 67 -6.25 11.58 -14.18
CA ILE A 67 -6.92 12.23 -13.05
C ILE A 67 -6.78 13.73 -13.27
N ASP A 68 -7.86 14.40 -13.69
CA ASP A 68 -7.79 15.83 -14.00
C ASP A 68 -7.62 16.71 -12.77
N THR A 69 -8.21 16.29 -11.65
CA THR A 69 -8.24 17.06 -10.42
C THR A 69 -8.00 16.10 -9.25
N ALA A 70 -6.74 15.98 -8.84
CA ALA A 70 -6.38 15.09 -7.75
C ALA A 70 -6.91 15.56 -6.39
N TYR A 71 -7.47 14.64 -5.61
CA TYR A 71 -7.86 14.84 -4.21
C TYR A 71 -7.05 13.93 -3.30
N THR A 72 -7.00 14.24 -2.01
CA THR A 72 -6.30 13.41 -1.02
C THR A 72 -6.79 11.96 -0.98
N SER A 73 -8.06 11.72 -1.33
CA SER A 73 -8.68 10.39 -1.49
C SER A 73 -8.11 9.56 -2.65
N ASP A 74 -7.41 10.20 -3.59
CA ASP A 74 -6.72 9.51 -4.69
C ASP A 74 -5.34 8.99 -4.27
N THR A 75 -4.88 9.30 -3.04
CA THR A 75 -3.69 8.69 -2.45
C THR A 75 -3.84 7.18 -2.41
N GLY A 76 -2.85 6.48 -2.94
CA GLY A 76 -2.93 5.04 -3.08
C GLY A 76 -1.86 4.43 -3.97
N VAL A 77 -2.12 3.18 -4.31
CA VAL A 77 -1.23 2.32 -5.08
C VAL A 77 -1.84 2.09 -6.46
N TYR A 78 -1.05 2.27 -7.51
CA TYR A 78 -1.49 2.20 -8.90
C TYR A 78 -0.66 1.16 -9.67
N TRP A 79 -1.32 0.41 -10.55
CA TRP A 79 -0.69 -0.59 -11.43
C TRP A 79 -1.51 -0.78 -12.70
N CYS A 80 -0.93 -1.42 -13.71
CA CYS A 80 -1.64 -1.92 -14.88
C CYS A 80 -1.88 -3.41 -14.75
N GLU A 81 -3.03 -3.88 -15.21
CA GLU A 81 -3.37 -5.29 -15.26
C GLU A 81 -4.12 -5.59 -16.55
N ASN A 82 -3.86 -6.75 -17.16
CA ASN A 82 -4.61 -7.22 -18.31
C ASN A 82 -5.53 -8.40 -17.94
N ASP A 83 -6.40 -8.79 -18.88
CA ASP A 83 -7.41 -9.84 -18.66
C ASP A 83 -6.80 -11.24 -18.42
N HIS A 84 -5.51 -11.42 -18.68
CA HIS A 84 -4.76 -12.66 -18.42
C HIS A 84 -4.07 -12.66 -17.04
N GLY A 85 -4.33 -11.66 -16.19
CA GLY A 85 -3.73 -11.55 -14.86
C GLY A 85 -2.24 -11.21 -14.86
N LYS A 86 -1.72 -10.61 -15.95
CA LYS A 86 -0.36 -10.04 -16.00
C LYS A 86 -0.39 -8.60 -15.51
N CYS A 87 0.69 -8.13 -14.90
CA CYS A 87 0.76 -6.82 -14.26
C CYS A 87 1.92 -5.97 -14.78
N SER A 88 1.88 -4.69 -14.45
CA SER A 88 3.06 -3.82 -14.49
C SER A 88 3.75 -3.72 -13.13
N ASN A 89 4.81 -2.91 -13.06
CA ASN A 89 5.27 -2.35 -11.79
C ASN A 89 4.14 -1.59 -11.07
N VAL A 90 4.36 -1.43 -9.77
CA VAL A 90 3.47 -0.72 -8.87
C VAL A 90 4.05 0.66 -8.56
N VAL A 91 3.20 1.68 -8.51
CA VAL A 91 3.58 3.06 -8.16
C VAL A 91 2.76 3.52 -6.97
N ASN A 92 3.42 4.16 -6.00
CA ASN A 92 2.75 4.82 -4.87
C ASN A 92 2.54 6.30 -5.21
N VAL A 93 1.29 6.75 -5.13
CA VAL A 93 0.90 8.13 -5.37
C VAL A 93 0.39 8.72 -4.06
N THR A 94 0.96 9.85 -3.66
CA THR A 94 0.51 10.63 -2.50
C THR A 94 -0.04 11.96 -2.96
N VAL A 95 -1.31 12.24 -2.63
CA VAL A 95 -1.92 13.55 -2.91
C VAL A 95 -2.10 14.29 -1.60
N THR A 96 -1.48 15.44 -1.46
CA THR A 96 -1.45 16.21 -0.21
C THR A 96 -2.16 17.56 -0.34
N ALA A 97 -2.71 18.03 0.78
CA ALA A 97 -3.21 19.40 0.92
C ALA A 97 -2.09 20.39 1.32
N SER A 98 -0.87 19.89 1.59
CA SER A 98 0.27 20.76 1.91
C SER A 98 0.68 21.58 0.67
N PRO A 99 1.02 22.87 0.84
CA PRO A 99 1.57 23.67 -0.25
C PRO A 99 2.99 23.23 -0.63
N VAL A 100 3.69 22.55 0.28
CA VAL A 100 5.01 21.96 0.05
C VAL A 100 4.86 20.50 -0.31
N ILE A 101 5.47 20.08 -1.42
CA ILE A 101 5.63 18.67 -1.77
C ILE A 101 7.10 18.35 -1.99
N MET A 102 7.41 17.08 -1.82
CA MET A 102 8.69 16.52 -2.20
C MET A 102 8.55 15.80 -3.54
N GLU A 103 9.22 16.33 -4.56
CA GLU A 103 9.31 15.72 -5.88
C GLU A 103 10.48 14.70 -5.85
N SER A 104 10.12 13.43 -5.66
CA SER A 104 11.02 12.29 -5.74
C SER A 104 10.58 11.34 -6.85
N PRO A 105 11.48 10.53 -7.44
CA PRO A 105 11.10 9.57 -8.45
C PRO A 105 9.98 8.64 -7.97
N PRO A 106 9.04 8.28 -8.85
CA PRO A 106 7.92 7.40 -8.54
C PRO A 106 8.30 5.91 -8.52
N TYR A 107 9.51 5.58 -8.98
CA TYR A 107 10.03 4.22 -9.06
C TYR A 107 11.30 4.09 -8.23
N GLY A 108 11.63 2.86 -7.83
CA GLY A 108 12.91 2.59 -7.17
C GLY A 108 14.10 2.91 -8.07
N VAL A 109 15.15 3.46 -7.47
CA VAL A 109 16.40 3.93 -8.11
C VAL A 109 17.46 2.85 -8.03
N THR A 110 18.33 2.72 -9.03
CA THR A 110 19.36 1.66 -9.05
C THR A 110 20.59 2.10 -8.25
N GLU A 111 21.27 1.15 -7.62
CA GLU A 111 22.58 1.41 -7.02
C GLU A 111 23.59 1.95 -8.04
N GLY A 112 24.31 2.99 -7.63
CA GLY A 112 25.26 3.73 -8.46
C GLY A 112 24.64 4.90 -9.24
N ASP A 113 23.31 4.94 -9.41
CA ASP A 113 22.64 6.04 -10.08
C ASP A 113 22.72 7.34 -9.26
N SER A 114 22.40 8.46 -9.90
CA SER A 114 22.18 9.74 -9.23
C SER A 114 20.72 10.14 -9.35
N VAL A 115 20.14 10.64 -8.26
CA VAL A 115 18.76 11.12 -8.21
C VAL A 115 18.73 12.55 -7.71
N THR A 116 17.84 13.34 -8.31
CA THR A 116 17.53 14.67 -7.78
C THR A 116 16.23 14.61 -7.01
N LEU A 117 16.27 15.08 -5.78
CA LEU A 117 15.09 15.38 -4.98
C LEU A 117 14.86 16.88 -5.01
N ARG A 118 13.62 17.30 -5.27
CA ARG A 118 13.27 18.72 -5.33
C ARG A 118 12.14 19.04 -4.36
N CYS A 119 12.31 20.10 -3.58
CA CYS A 119 11.26 20.66 -2.76
C CYS A 119 10.51 21.70 -3.56
N SER A 120 9.19 21.64 -3.52
CA SER A 120 8.36 22.44 -4.40
C SER A 120 7.26 23.08 -3.56
N TYR A 121 7.15 24.39 -3.61
CA TYR A 121 6.17 25.18 -2.86
C TYR A 121 5.20 25.87 -3.82
N LYS A 122 3.91 25.80 -3.50
CA LYS A 122 2.87 26.52 -4.23
C LYS A 122 1.78 26.96 -3.25
N GLU A 123 1.55 28.26 -3.16
CA GLU A 123 0.37 28.77 -2.45
C GLU A 123 -0.90 28.50 -3.26
N GLU A 124 -2.02 28.29 -2.57
CA GLU A 124 -3.31 27.91 -3.17
C GLU A 124 -3.77 28.86 -4.29
N HIS A 125 -3.44 30.16 -4.16
CA HIS A 125 -3.81 31.19 -5.12
C HIS A 125 -2.73 31.49 -6.17
N GLN A 126 -1.56 30.85 -6.10
CA GLN A 126 -0.52 31.02 -7.11
C GLN A 126 -0.74 30.06 -8.29
N GLY A 127 -0.55 30.55 -9.51
CA GLY A 127 -0.65 29.73 -10.72
C GLY A 127 0.50 28.71 -10.87
N SER A 128 1.69 29.05 -10.39
CA SER A 128 2.91 28.23 -10.52
C SER A 128 3.49 27.86 -9.16
N SER A 129 4.10 26.68 -9.08
CA SER A 129 5.00 26.33 -7.99
C SER A 129 6.38 26.96 -8.21
N THR A 130 7.15 27.07 -7.13
CA THR A 130 8.58 27.41 -7.14
C THR A 130 9.36 26.41 -6.30
N SER A 131 10.61 26.16 -6.67
CA SER A 131 11.57 25.40 -5.87
C SER A 131 12.76 26.24 -5.42
N ASN A 132 12.87 27.47 -5.92
CA ASN A 132 14.02 28.34 -5.65
C ASN A 132 13.85 29.05 -4.30
N PHE A 133 14.06 28.32 -3.22
CA PHE A 133 14.04 28.81 -1.85
C PHE A 133 14.89 27.92 -0.92
N SER A 134 15.47 28.53 0.11
CA SER A 134 16.21 27.82 1.17
C SER A 134 15.34 26.72 1.78
N THR A 135 15.86 25.49 1.81
CA THR A 135 15.12 24.26 2.12
C THR A 135 15.93 23.36 3.01
N ASN A 136 15.28 22.79 4.03
CA ASN A 136 15.85 21.74 4.86
C ASN A 136 15.38 20.38 4.34
N PHE A 137 16.30 19.46 4.05
CA PHE A 137 16.00 18.09 3.62
C PHE A 137 16.23 17.11 4.77
N TYR A 138 15.30 16.18 4.91
CA TYR A 138 15.31 15.16 5.95
C TYR A 138 15.29 13.76 5.34
N GLN A 139 15.99 12.83 5.98
CA GLN A 139 15.88 11.39 5.75
C GLN A 139 15.53 10.72 7.08
N ASP A 140 14.45 9.95 7.09
CA ASP A 140 13.91 9.24 8.25
C ASP A 140 13.65 10.14 9.49
N GLY A 141 13.48 11.44 9.25
CA GLY A 141 13.22 12.47 10.27
C GLY A 141 14.47 13.22 10.73
N GLU A 142 15.65 12.84 10.28
CA GLU A 142 16.91 13.53 10.59
C GLU A 142 17.27 14.52 9.48
N LEU A 143 17.76 15.71 9.87
CA LEU A 143 18.23 16.71 8.92
C LEU A 143 19.51 16.21 8.25
N ILE A 144 19.48 16.07 6.92
CA ILE A 144 20.63 15.58 6.15
C ILE A 144 21.35 16.69 5.39
N ARG A 145 20.62 17.69 4.88
CA ARG A 145 21.18 18.81 4.11
C ARG A 145 20.28 20.04 4.19
N GLU A 146 20.91 21.21 4.08
CA GLU A 146 20.27 22.49 3.84
C GLU A 146 20.70 22.98 2.45
N GLU A 147 19.75 23.39 1.61
CA GLU A 147 19.99 23.75 0.21
C GLU A 147 19.29 25.07 -0.12
N GLU A 148 19.95 25.99 -0.81
CA GLU A 148 19.41 27.32 -1.11
C GLU A 148 18.40 27.32 -2.28
N GLU A 149 18.51 26.35 -3.19
CA GLU A 149 17.69 26.28 -4.42
C GLU A 149 16.62 25.17 -4.35
N GLY A 150 16.31 24.67 -3.15
CA GLY A 150 15.32 23.61 -2.92
C GLY A 150 15.56 22.35 -3.74
N ARG A 151 16.81 22.10 -4.15
CA ARG A 151 17.21 20.97 -4.98
C ARG A 151 18.39 20.27 -4.33
N MET A 152 18.25 18.96 -4.16
CA MET A 152 19.24 18.11 -3.54
C MET A 152 19.59 16.96 -4.47
N VAL A 153 20.87 16.80 -4.79
CA VAL A 153 21.34 15.70 -5.64
C VAL A 153 21.99 14.62 -4.76
N LEU A 154 21.40 13.43 -4.76
CA LEU A 154 22.02 12.22 -4.20
C LEU A 154 22.85 11.59 -5.31
N THR A 155 24.16 11.55 -5.14
CA THR A 155 25.09 10.91 -6.06
C THR A 155 25.49 9.53 -5.53
N SER A 156 25.76 8.59 -6.43
CA SER A 156 26.19 7.22 -6.09
C SER A 156 25.25 6.52 -5.09
N ILE A 157 23.97 6.39 -5.47
CA ILE A 157 22.95 5.74 -4.65
C ILE A 157 23.42 4.37 -4.15
N SER A 158 23.21 4.10 -2.86
CA SER A 158 23.53 2.82 -2.22
C SER A 158 22.39 2.41 -1.30
N GLN A 159 22.45 1.21 -0.71
CA GLN A 159 21.41 0.75 0.21
C GLN A 159 21.14 1.70 1.39
N SER A 160 22.13 2.51 1.84
CA SER A 160 21.90 3.50 2.90
C SER A 160 21.14 4.75 2.44
N SER A 161 20.98 4.93 1.13
CA SER A 161 20.14 5.98 0.54
C SER A 161 18.66 5.58 0.50
N GLU A 162 18.31 4.36 0.87
CA GLU A 162 16.91 3.96 1.00
C GLU A 162 16.31 4.57 2.28
N GLY A 163 15.09 5.11 2.18
CA GLY A 163 14.42 5.69 3.35
C GLY A 163 13.26 6.62 3.03
N PHE A 164 12.67 7.18 4.09
CA PHE A 164 11.64 8.21 3.97
C PHE A 164 12.25 9.60 3.94
N TYR A 165 12.15 10.26 2.80
CA TYR A 165 12.61 11.63 2.64
C TYR A 165 11.47 12.64 2.81
N SER A 166 11.79 13.83 3.31
CA SER A 166 10.89 15.00 3.32
C SER A 166 11.68 16.29 3.21
N CYS A 167 11.02 17.39 2.89
CA CYS A 167 11.62 18.72 2.87
C CYS A 167 10.78 19.75 3.62
N GLU A 168 11.41 20.79 4.12
CA GLU A 168 10.77 21.91 4.81
C GLU A 168 11.11 23.23 4.13
N HIS A 169 10.10 24.10 4.02
CA HIS A 169 10.27 25.51 3.71
C HIS A 169 10.36 26.30 5.03
N PRO A 170 11.57 26.61 5.54
CA PRO A 170 11.80 27.12 6.89
C PRO A 170 11.12 28.48 7.13
N SER A 171 11.22 29.41 6.18
CA SER A 171 10.58 30.73 6.33
C SER A 171 9.04 30.70 6.33
N LYS A 172 8.43 29.61 5.85
CA LYS A 172 6.98 29.39 5.87
C LYS A 172 6.54 28.42 6.97
N GLY A 173 7.47 27.72 7.62
CA GLY A 173 7.20 26.66 8.59
C GLY A 173 6.31 25.54 8.03
N LYS A 174 6.53 25.15 6.77
CA LYS A 174 5.74 24.13 6.07
C LYS A 174 6.62 22.95 5.66
N VAL A 175 6.17 21.74 5.97
CA VAL A 175 6.88 20.49 5.67
C VAL A 175 6.10 19.68 4.65
N SER A 176 6.81 18.99 3.76
CA SER A 176 6.24 18.04 2.82
C SER A 176 5.73 16.77 3.51
N THR A 177 4.85 16.05 2.85
CA THR A 177 4.65 14.63 3.17
C THR A 177 5.92 13.83 2.92
N LYS A 178 6.08 12.70 3.63
CA LYS A 178 7.22 11.80 3.46
C LYS A 178 7.11 11.03 2.14
N SER A 179 8.23 10.88 1.44
CA SER A 179 8.38 10.09 0.22
C SER A 179 9.32 8.92 0.45
N TRP A 180 8.89 7.71 0.11
CA TRP A 180 9.77 6.55 0.15
C TRP A 180 10.67 6.51 -1.10
N LEU A 181 11.98 6.53 -0.90
CA LEU A 181 12.96 6.31 -1.97
C LEU A 181 13.47 4.87 -1.85
N ALA A 182 12.97 3.97 -2.72
CA ALA A 182 13.43 2.58 -2.75
C ALA A 182 14.73 2.46 -3.57
N VAL A 183 15.67 1.62 -3.10
CA VAL A 183 16.91 1.33 -3.82
C VAL A 183 16.86 -0.10 -4.38
N LYS A 184 17.21 -0.24 -5.66
CA LYS A 184 17.32 -1.52 -6.35
C LYS A 184 18.79 -1.90 -6.42
N GLY A 185 19.13 -3.02 -5.78
CA GLY A 185 20.48 -3.58 -5.87
C GLY A 185 20.86 -3.92 -7.31
N ASN A 186 22.13 -3.76 -7.65
CA ASN A 186 22.66 -4.24 -8.92
C ASN A 186 22.67 -5.78 -8.90
N MET A 187 21.64 -6.40 -9.47
CA MET A 187 21.75 -7.80 -9.87
C MET A 187 22.68 -7.87 -11.09
N ALA A 188 23.99 -7.82 -10.85
CA ALA A 188 24.95 -8.33 -11.81
C ALA A 188 24.53 -9.77 -12.11
N ALA A 189 24.08 -10.00 -13.35
CA ALA A 189 23.83 -11.33 -13.88
C ALA A 189 25.13 -12.12 -13.74
N THR A 190 25.23 -12.89 -12.65
CA THR A 190 26.31 -13.85 -12.47
C THR A 190 26.07 -14.92 -13.54
N PRO A 191 27.04 -15.27 -14.39
CA PRO A 191 26.86 -16.35 -15.34
C PRO A 191 26.52 -17.62 -14.57
N THR A 192 25.44 -18.27 -15.00
CA THR A 192 25.01 -19.61 -14.60
C THR A 192 26.22 -20.53 -14.46
N SER A 193 26.69 -20.72 -13.24
CA SER A 193 27.38 -21.93 -12.83
C SER A 193 26.46 -22.59 -11.81
N SER A 194 25.89 -23.70 -12.24
CA SER A 194 25.12 -24.61 -11.43
C SER A 194 25.91 -25.08 -10.21
N PRO A 195 25.31 -25.07 -9.01
CA PRO A 195 25.62 -26.06 -8.01
C PRO A 195 24.52 -27.12 -8.05
N THR A 196 24.83 -28.25 -8.70
CA THR A 196 24.18 -29.52 -8.39
C THR A 196 24.64 -29.91 -6.99
N SER A 197 23.86 -29.61 -5.96
CA SER A 197 23.70 -30.45 -4.78
C SER A 197 22.51 -29.96 -3.96
N SER A 198 21.58 -30.88 -3.78
CA SER A 198 20.37 -30.82 -2.97
C SER A 198 20.62 -30.35 -1.52
N PRO A 199 19.75 -29.49 -0.95
CA PRO A 199 19.54 -29.45 0.48
C PRO A 199 18.38 -30.37 0.87
N THR A 200 18.72 -31.39 1.65
CA THR A 200 17.81 -32.25 2.38
C THR A 200 16.82 -31.39 3.19
N SER A 201 15.55 -31.57 2.90
CA SER A 201 14.41 -31.04 3.64
C SER A 201 14.55 -31.28 5.14
N SER A 202 14.85 -30.23 5.90
CA SER A 202 14.82 -30.23 7.36
C SER A 202 13.91 -29.10 7.84
N SER A 203 12.65 -29.14 7.41
CA SER A 203 11.60 -28.18 7.79
C SER A 203 10.61 -28.85 8.75
N THR A 204 11.03 -29.12 9.99
CA THR A 204 10.15 -29.81 10.96
C THR A 204 10.27 -29.35 12.41
N LEU A 205 10.66 -28.09 12.70
CA LEU A 205 10.70 -27.61 14.11
C LEU A 205 10.08 -26.23 14.41
N ILE A 206 9.32 -25.62 13.50
CA ILE A 206 8.62 -24.33 13.78
C ILE A 206 7.08 -24.47 13.71
N PHE A 207 6.56 -25.54 13.10
CA PHE A 207 5.11 -25.75 12.97
C PHE A 207 4.43 -26.37 14.21
N HIS A 208 5.18 -27.02 15.11
CA HIS A 208 4.58 -27.65 16.29
C HIS A 208 4.06 -26.67 17.37
N PRO A 209 4.76 -25.60 17.77
CA PRO A 209 4.27 -24.74 18.85
C PRO A 209 3.06 -23.89 18.42
N MET A 210 3.00 -23.44 17.16
CA MET A 210 1.89 -22.64 16.63
C MET A 210 0.59 -23.45 16.51
N MET A 211 0.68 -24.72 16.09
CA MET A 211 -0.47 -25.62 15.99
C MET A 211 -1.03 -26.04 17.35
N ILE A 212 -0.16 -26.22 18.35
CA ILE A 212 -0.59 -26.49 19.72
C ILE A 212 -1.27 -25.25 20.32
N CYS A 213 -0.72 -24.06 20.10
CA CYS A 213 -1.28 -22.81 20.61
C CYS A 213 -2.67 -22.51 20.01
N SER A 214 -2.83 -22.70 18.69
CA SER A 214 -4.13 -22.51 18.03
C SER A 214 -5.17 -23.54 18.48
N ALA A 215 -4.77 -24.81 18.67
CA ALA A 215 -5.65 -25.84 19.20
C ALA A 215 -6.10 -25.53 20.64
N LEU A 216 -5.20 -25.08 21.51
CA LEU A 216 -5.53 -24.70 22.89
C LEU A 216 -6.50 -23.51 22.94
N LEU A 217 -6.30 -22.48 22.10
CA LEU A 217 -7.23 -21.35 22.01
C LEU A 217 -8.62 -21.79 21.51
N PHE A 218 -8.66 -22.69 20.54
CA PHE A 218 -9.92 -23.22 20.02
C PHE A 218 -10.68 -24.02 21.09
N ILE A 219 -9.98 -24.83 21.88
CA ILE A 219 -10.54 -25.58 23.01
C ILE A 219 -11.04 -24.63 24.10
N LEU A 220 -10.24 -23.61 24.46
CA LEU A 220 -10.59 -22.59 25.44
C LEU A 220 -11.83 -21.79 25.06
N TYR A 221 -12.08 -21.56 23.77
CA TYR A 221 -13.24 -20.80 23.31
C TYR A 221 -14.48 -21.69 23.07
N SER A 222 -14.28 -22.89 22.52
CA SER A 222 -15.39 -23.78 22.15
C SER A 222 -16.05 -24.44 23.36
N ILE A 223 -15.28 -24.89 24.36
CA ILE A 223 -15.83 -25.54 25.56
C ILE A 223 -16.80 -24.62 26.32
N PRO A 224 -16.46 -23.37 26.70
CA PRO A 224 -17.40 -22.51 27.41
C PRO A 224 -18.63 -22.16 26.58
N SER A 225 -18.48 -21.99 25.26
CA SER A 225 -19.62 -21.79 24.35
C SER A 225 -20.58 -22.99 24.35
N ILE A 226 -20.04 -24.21 24.23
CA ILE A 226 -20.82 -25.45 24.28
C ILE A 226 -21.48 -25.63 25.65
N CYS A 227 -20.76 -25.36 26.74
CA CYS A 227 -21.30 -25.39 28.10
C CYS A 227 -22.44 -24.37 28.29
N CYS A 228 -22.30 -23.15 27.77
CA CYS A 228 -23.34 -22.13 27.77
C CYS A 228 -24.57 -22.61 27.01
N VAL A 229 -24.41 -23.14 25.80
CA VAL A 229 -25.52 -23.70 25.00
C VAL A 229 -26.17 -24.87 25.72
N TYR A 230 -25.39 -25.76 26.35
CA TYR A 230 -25.91 -26.88 27.12
C TYR A 230 -26.72 -26.41 28.33
N LYS A 231 -26.20 -25.45 29.11
CA LYS A 231 -26.93 -24.87 30.25
C LYS A 231 -28.19 -24.16 29.78
N TYR A 232 -28.13 -23.40 28.69
CA TYR A 232 -29.28 -22.73 28.10
C TYR A 232 -30.35 -23.74 27.66
N ARG A 233 -29.96 -24.80 26.95
CA ARG A 233 -30.86 -25.88 26.51
C ARG A 233 -31.47 -26.64 27.70
N LYS A 234 -30.69 -26.92 28.74
CA LYS A 234 -31.18 -27.58 29.97
C LYS A 234 -32.17 -26.68 30.72
N TRP A 235 -31.87 -25.39 30.82
CA TRP A 235 -32.76 -24.42 31.44
C TRP A 235 -34.08 -24.24 30.65
N ALA A 236 -34.01 -24.20 29.32
CA ALA A 236 -35.19 -24.14 28.45
C ALA A 236 -36.09 -25.38 28.61
N LYS A 237 -35.50 -26.59 28.72
CA LYS A 237 -36.24 -27.83 29.02
C LYS A 237 -36.86 -27.85 30.43
N GLY A 238 -36.17 -27.32 31.43
CA GLY A 238 -36.71 -27.18 32.79
C GLY A 238 -37.93 -26.26 32.84
N ARG A 239 -37.93 -25.20 32.03
CA ARG A 239 -39.05 -24.26 31.94
C ARG A 239 -40.29 -24.86 31.26
N THR A 240 -40.11 -25.77 30.29
CA THR A 240 -41.23 -26.49 29.65
C THR A 240 -41.85 -27.52 30.59
N ASN A 241 -41.04 -28.24 31.37
CA ASN A 241 -41.55 -29.18 32.38
C ASN A 241 -42.33 -28.49 33.51
N ASN A 242 -41.87 -27.32 33.97
CA ASN A 242 -42.58 -26.54 34.99
C ASN A 242 -43.93 -25.99 34.48
N LEU A 243 -44.03 -25.61 33.20
CA LEU A 243 -45.30 -25.18 32.59
C LEU A 243 -46.31 -26.33 32.46
N LEU A 244 -45.82 -27.56 32.21
CA LEU A 244 -46.66 -28.76 32.09
C LEU A 244 -47.20 -29.22 33.46
N ILE A 245 -46.37 -29.17 34.51
CA ILE A 245 -46.79 -29.44 35.89
C ILE A 245 -47.82 -28.40 36.37
N HIS A 246 -47.65 -27.13 36.00
CA HIS A 246 -48.60 -26.09 36.38
C HIS A 246 -49.96 -26.23 35.66
N ARG A 247 -49.97 -26.72 34.42
CA ARG A 247 -51.23 -27.05 33.69
C ARG A 247 -51.91 -28.30 34.23
N LEU A 248 -51.16 -29.34 34.60
CA LEU A 248 -51.71 -30.57 35.18
C LEU A 248 -52.32 -30.33 36.58
N ARG A 249 -51.70 -29.48 37.42
CA ARG A 249 -52.32 -29.05 38.70
C ARG A 249 -53.62 -28.28 38.54
N LYS A 250 -53.82 -27.61 37.40
CA LYS A 250 -55.04 -26.85 37.10
C LYS A 250 -56.19 -27.74 36.61
N LEU A 251 -55.88 -28.96 36.14
CA LEU A 251 -56.86 -29.94 35.63
C LEU A 251 -57.34 -30.93 36.70
N MET A 252 -56.62 -31.13 37.81
CA MET A 252 -57.03 -31.98 38.94
C MET A 252 -57.74 -31.20 40.09
N SER A 253 -58.24 -30.00 39.80
CA SER A 253 -58.90 -29.10 40.77
C SER A 253 -60.42 -28.97 40.51
N PHE A 254 -61.01 -29.89 39.76
CA PHE A 254 -62.46 -30.03 39.56
C PHE A 254 -62.89 -31.46 39.90
#